data_AF-A0A7C3EHL1-F1
#
_entry.id   AF-A0A7C3EHL1-F1
#
_cell.length_a   1.000
_cell.length_b   1.000
_cell.length_c   1.000
_cell.angle_alpha   90.00
_cell.angle_beta   90.00
_cell.angle_gamma   90.00
#
_symmetry.space_group_name_H-M   'P 1'
#
loop_
_entity.id
_entity.type
_entity.pdbx_description
1 polymer ?
#
loop_
_entity_poly.entity_id
_entity_poly.type
_entity_poly.pdbx_seq_one_letter_code
_entity_poly.pdbx_strand_id
1 'polypeptide(L)'
;TGDSADYAAKLRISLIIGEPPIPGQLLMTHDTGYCKLTVSCQGSIGYDIPDGSGSGFCYPKTSATALYYGSFAVGNSPSYVADHHYGNPASGTPNTDLRPVDSLRPVTPPVYGDEHFRGSYSDAGHPTPKGLKITQNTYMSAQPGYDDFVVMVFDIQNQGSNPVNGLYAGIFADFDIGSSSTSNTLFSDTVRRFTYMRQSTTANPTVGVKILAPQSFANLSGVDHAIYVYPDSAMTDNMKFRFLNGTIVQRNSNRTYDWSVLVSSGPFDLPVGQTYRFAVAFVGGADETSARANADSAQSWFDRNVAISEPASAPAPLNSPLTITPNPFTRNLTIRLNLPVAGPVRLTVHDISGRTVGSIYEGTAQPGTNEFRWSAKGLTPGVYFIRLKTPAMNQTERAILVR
;
A
#
# COMPACT_ATOMS: atom_id res chain seq x y z
N THR A 1 19.42 26.38 40.45
CA THR A 1 20.07 25.63 39.35
C THR A 1 19.36 24.30 39.21
N GLY A 2 18.70 24.08 38.08
CA GLY A 2 17.95 22.86 37.80
C GLY A 2 16.89 23.09 36.73
N ASP A 3 17.34 23.37 35.49
CA ASP A 3 16.49 23.31 34.30
C ASP A 3 16.00 21.87 34.13
N SER A 4 14.70 21.63 34.28
CA SER A 4 14.06 20.33 34.01
C SER A 4 13.44 20.29 32.62
N ALA A 5 14.21 20.61 31.59
CA ALA A 5 13.75 20.58 30.20
C ALA A 5 13.67 19.15 29.61
N ASP A 6 14.07 18.12 30.35
CA ASP A 6 14.37 16.79 29.77
C ASP A 6 13.27 15.70 29.88
N TYR A 7 12.02 16.00 30.26
CA TYR A 7 10.98 14.95 30.39
C TYR A 7 9.61 15.31 29.79
N ALA A 8 9.56 15.88 28.60
CA ALA A 8 8.30 16.10 27.88
C ALA A 8 8.22 15.35 26.55
N ALA A 9 8.53 14.05 26.55
CA ALA A 9 8.16 13.19 25.42
C ALA A 9 6.64 12.90 25.49
N LYS A 10 5.84 13.64 24.72
CA LYS A 10 4.43 13.28 24.49
C LYS A 10 4.37 12.04 23.61
N LEU A 11 4.32 10.88 24.23
CA LEU A 11 4.04 9.61 23.55
C LEU A 11 2.59 9.62 23.03
N ARG A 12 2.43 9.42 21.73
CA ARG A 12 1.12 9.11 21.14
C ARG A 12 0.84 7.63 21.42
N ILE A 13 0.00 7.37 22.42
CA ILE A 13 -0.51 6.03 22.67
C ILE A 13 -1.80 5.89 21.86
N SER A 14 -1.76 5.10 20.80
CA SER A 14 -2.97 4.63 20.13
C SER A 14 -3.57 3.52 20.97
N LEU A 15 -4.76 3.73 21.52
CA LEU A 15 -5.51 2.67 22.18
C LEU A 15 -6.06 1.74 21.10
N ILE A 16 -5.40 0.60 20.90
CA ILE A 16 -5.90 -0.49 20.04
C ILE A 16 -6.74 -1.39 20.95
N ILE A 17 -8.04 -1.53 20.66
CA ILE A 17 -8.87 -2.57 21.25
C ILE A 17 -8.70 -3.80 20.36
N GLY A 18 -7.99 -4.82 20.86
CA GLY A 18 -7.56 -6.00 20.12
C GLY A 18 -6.16 -6.43 20.56
N GLU A 19 -5.65 -7.57 20.06
CA GLU A 19 -4.25 -7.91 20.30
C GLU A 19 -3.34 -6.83 19.70
N PRO A 20 -2.38 -6.27 20.47
CA PRO A 20 -1.41 -5.33 19.91
C PRO A 20 -0.64 -6.02 18.78
N PRO A 21 -0.35 -5.34 17.65
CA PRO A 21 0.49 -5.92 16.60
C PRO A 21 1.81 -6.35 17.23
N ILE A 22 2.18 -7.62 17.01
CA ILE A 22 3.38 -8.22 17.58
C ILE A 22 4.58 -7.51 16.93
N PRO A 23 5.40 -6.78 17.69
CA PRO A 23 6.64 -6.21 17.15
C PRO A 23 7.47 -7.33 16.51
N GLY A 24 7.96 -7.11 15.30
CA GLY A 24 8.69 -8.13 14.54
C GLY A 24 7.85 -8.98 13.58
N GLN A 25 6.55 -8.69 13.41
CA GLN A 25 5.74 -9.38 12.40
C GLN A 25 6.23 -9.03 10.97
N LEU A 26 6.81 -10.02 10.28
CA LEU A 26 7.34 -9.85 8.93
C LEU A 26 6.31 -10.14 7.84
N LEU A 27 5.33 -11.01 8.13
CA LEU A 27 4.34 -11.51 7.18
C LEU A 27 2.92 -11.34 7.72
N MET A 28 1.99 -10.98 6.84
CA MET A 28 0.54 -10.98 7.09
C MET A 28 -0.19 -11.43 5.84
N THR A 29 -1.38 -11.99 6.00
CA THR A 29 -2.19 -12.52 4.90
C THR A 29 -3.53 -11.79 4.84
N HIS A 30 -3.84 -11.21 3.69
CA HIS A 30 -5.19 -10.74 3.37
C HIS A 30 -6.08 -11.95 3.07
N ASP A 31 -7.29 -12.01 3.62
CA ASP A 31 -8.20 -13.17 3.53
C ASP A 31 -9.71 -12.80 3.52
N THR A 32 -10.04 -11.52 3.37
CA THR A 32 -11.44 -11.07 3.50
C THR A 32 -12.28 -11.33 2.24
N GLY A 33 -11.73 -11.18 1.04
CA GLY A 33 -12.43 -11.38 -0.23
C GLY A 33 -12.43 -12.82 -0.77
N TYR A 34 -12.43 -12.98 -2.10
CA TYR A 34 -12.46 -14.25 -2.83
C TYR A 34 -11.08 -14.87 -3.04
N CYS A 35 -10.00 -14.10 -2.83
CA CYS A 35 -8.61 -14.56 -2.89
C CYS A 35 -7.88 -14.40 -1.55
N LYS A 36 -6.67 -14.94 -1.44
CA LYS A 36 -5.73 -14.60 -0.36
C LYS A 36 -4.41 -14.15 -0.94
N LEU A 37 -3.73 -13.24 -0.25
CA LEU A 37 -2.33 -12.93 -0.54
C LEU A 37 -1.56 -12.71 0.75
N THR A 38 -0.45 -13.42 0.91
CA THR A 38 0.54 -13.07 1.93
C THR A 38 1.47 -11.97 1.40
N VAL A 39 1.68 -10.95 2.23
CA VAL A 39 2.58 -9.83 1.96
C VAL A 39 3.59 -9.70 3.10
N SER A 40 4.76 -9.14 2.79
CA SER A 40 5.82 -8.95 3.78
C SER A 40 6.19 -7.48 4.01
N CYS A 41 7.03 -7.23 5.03
CA CYS A 41 7.78 -5.97 5.16
C CYS A 41 9.28 -6.13 4.81
N GLN A 42 9.63 -7.08 3.94
CA GLN A 42 11.01 -7.26 3.45
C GLN A 42 11.13 -7.36 1.93
N GLY A 43 10.02 -7.21 1.20
CA GLY A 43 10.00 -7.24 -0.26
C GLY A 43 9.55 -8.57 -0.85
N SER A 44 9.50 -9.66 -0.08
CA SER A 44 8.83 -10.90 -0.49
C SER A 44 7.31 -10.72 -0.57
N ILE A 45 6.69 -11.45 -1.49
CA ILE A 45 5.25 -11.50 -1.71
C ILE A 45 4.89 -12.96 -1.95
N GLY A 46 3.84 -13.46 -1.29
CA GLY A 46 3.51 -14.89 -1.33
C GLY A 46 4.21 -15.67 -0.23
N TYR A 47 4.82 -16.82 -0.54
CA TYR A 47 5.65 -17.50 0.46
C TYR A 47 6.90 -16.69 0.79
N ASP A 48 7.44 -16.91 1.98
CA ASP A 48 8.75 -16.46 2.40
C ASP A 48 9.68 -17.67 2.40
N ILE A 49 10.76 -17.58 1.65
CA ILE A 49 11.72 -18.68 1.44
C ILE A 49 12.97 -18.46 2.31
N PRO A 50 13.66 -19.54 2.75
CA PRO A 50 13.43 -20.94 2.41
C PRO A 50 12.37 -21.65 3.28
N ASP A 51 11.93 -21.00 4.36
CA ASP A 51 11.08 -21.64 5.38
C ASP A 51 9.65 -21.96 4.90
N GLY A 52 9.23 -21.42 3.75
CA GLY A 52 7.91 -21.63 3.16
C GLY A 52 6.78 -20.97 3.95
N SER A 53 7.10 -19.95 4.74
CA SER A 53 6.12 -19.26 5.59
C SER A 53 5.15 -18.43 4.75
N GLY A 54 3.90 -18.30 5.19
CA GLY A 54 2.86 -17.60 4.43
C GLY A 54 1.90 -18.55 3.69
N SER A 55 1.00 -17.99 2.89
CA SER A 55 -0.03 -18.73 2.12
C SER A 55 0.13 -18.57 0.60
N GLY A 56 1.07 -17.74 0.13
CA GLY A 56 1.18 -17.42 -1.29
C GLY A 56 0.02 -16.55 -1.79
N PHE A 57 -0.42 -16.76 -3.03
CA PHE A 57 -1.63 -16.18 -3.61
C PHE A 57 -2.64 -17.29 -3.95
N CYS A 58 -3.74 -17.38 -3.22
CA CYS A 58 -4.77 -18.40 -3.44
C CYS A 58 -5.96 -17.82 -4.19
N TYR A 59 -6.36 -18.45 -5.30
CA TYR A 59 -7.55 -18.08 -6.07
C TYR A 59 -8.30 -19.33 -6.60
N PRO A 60 -9.56 -19.58 -6.19
CA PRO A 60 -10.23 -18.98 -5.02
C PRO A 60 -9.43 -19.20 -3.74
N LYS A 61 -9.76 -18.45 -2.68
CA LYS A 61 -9.03 -18.46 -1.41
C LYS A 61 -8.92 -19.83 -0.72
N THR A 62 -9.81 -20.76 -1.04
CA THR A 62 -9.82 -22.14 -0.52
C THR A 62 -8.94 -23.09 -1.32
N SER A 63 -8.43 -22.67 -2.48
CA SER A 63 -7.57 -23.47 -3.34
C SER A 63 -6.13 -23.51 -2.82
N ALA A 64 -5.36 -24.46 -3.35
CA ALA A 64 -3.91 -24.41 -3.28
C ALA A 64 -3.40 -23.07 -3.84
N THR A 65 -2.22 -22.65 -3.35
CA THR A 65 -1.62 -21.43 -3.82
C THR A 65 -1.26 -21.50 -5.29
N ALA A 66 -1.43 -20.39 -5.99
CA ALA A 66 -1.00 -20.21 -7.37
C ALA A 66 0.32 -19.42 -7.46
N LEU A 67 0.72 -18.70 -6.41
CA LEU A 67 1.99 -17.98 -6.34
C LEU A 67 2.90 -18.70 -5.34
N TYR A 68 4.02 -19.22 -5.84
CA TYR A 68 5.05 -19.77 -4.99
C TYR A 68 5.82 -18.63 -4.33
N TYR A 69 6.50 -17.79 -5.11
CA TYR A 69 7.31 -16.70 -4.59
C TYR A 69 7.25 -15.45 -5.45
N GLY A 70 7.19 -14.29 -4.83
CA GLY A 70 7.24 -12.99 -5.49
C GLY A 70 8.18 -12.05 -4.79
N SER A 71 8.69 -11.07 -5.52
CA SER A 71 9.60 -10.07 -4.98
C SER A 71 9.40 -8.70 -5.61
N PHE A 72 9.39 -7.67 -4.77
CA PHE A 72 9.59 -6.30 -5.18
C PHE A 72 11.08 -6.03 -5.45
N ALA A 73 11.37 -5.35 -6.56
CA ALA A 73 12.70 -4.94 -6.93
C ALA A 73 12.73 -3.46 -7.34
N VAL A 74 13.82 -2.77 -6.97
CA VAL A 74 14.11 -1.41 -7.41
C VAL A 74 15.59 -1.27 -7.78
N GLY A 75 15.89 -0.70 -8.95
CA GLY A 75 17.28 -0.62 -9.42
C GLY A 75 17.47 0.33 -10.59
N ASN A 76 18.71 0.76 -10.82
CA ASN A 76 19.06 1.67 -11.92
C ASN A 76 20.30 1.25 -12.72
N SER A 77 20.91 0.11 -12.40
CA SER A 77 22.05 -0.43 -13.12
C SER A 77 22.23 -1.93 -12.84
N PRO A 78 23.02 -2.65 -13.65
CA PRO A 78 23.37 -4.05 -13.37
C PRO A 78 24.08 -4.29 -12.02
N SER A 79 24.65 -3.25 -11.42
CA SER A 79 25.35 -3.29 -10.12
C SER A 79 24.51 -2.70 -8.98
N TYR A 80 23.25 -2.35 -9.23
CA TYR A 80 22.34 -1.85 -8.21
C TYR A 80 20.91 -2.26 -8.54
N VAL A 81 20.50 -3.38 -7.94
CA VAL A 81 19.13 -3.87 -7.86
C VAL A 81 18.91 -4.27 -6.41
N ALA A 82 18.10 -3.51 -5.68
CA ALA A 82 17.70 -3.85 -4.33
C ALA A 82 16.41 -4.66 -4.38
N ASP A 83 16.48 -5.92 -3.97
CA ASP A 83 15.35 -6.85 -3.96
C ASP A 83 15.42 -7.84 -2.79
N HIS A 84 14.41 -8.69 -2.75
CA HIS A 84 14.36 -9.88 -1.89
C HIS A 84 14.04 -11.10 -2.75
N HIS A 85 14.64 -11.18 -3.95
CA HIS A 85 14.37 -12.26 -4.91
C HIS A 85 15.22 -13.49 -4.59
N TYR A 86 15.03 -14.57 -5.35
CA TYR A 86 15.82 -15.81 -5.19
C TYR A 86 17.32 -15.51 -5.07
N GLY A 87 17.95 -15.99 -3.98
CA GLY A 87 19.40 -15.97 -3.84
C GLY A 87 20.04 -17.05 -4.70
N ASN A 88 21.37 -17.15 -4.70
CA ASN A 88 22.08 -18.21 -5.43
C ASN A 88 22.68 -19.24 -4.44
N PRO A 89 22.18 -20.49 -4.38
CA PRO A 89 21.12 -21.07 -5.23
C PRO A 89 19.71 -20.62 -4.84
N ALA A 90 18.73 -20.71 -5.76
CA ALA A 90 17.34 -20.28 -5.56
C ALA A 90 16.61 -21.02 -4.45
N SER A 91 17.08 -22.21 -4.06
CA SER A 91 16.59 -22.95 -2.90
C SER A 91 17.15 -22.45 -1.56
N GLY A 92 18.10 -21.51 -1.59
CA GLY A 92 18.75 -20.93 -0.43
C GLY A 92 18.04 -19.69 0.12
N THR A 93 18.77 -18.94 0.93
CA THR A 93 18.30 -17.65 1.46
C THR A 93 18.12 -16.65 0.31
N PRO A 94 17.00 -15.91 0.27
CA PRO A 94 16.80 -14.87 -0.74
C PRO A 94 17.82 -13.74 -0.56
N ASN A 95 17.92 -12.88 -1.58
CA ASN A 95 18.65 -11.63 -1.46
C ASN A 95 18.14 -10.82 -0.26
N THR A 96 19.03 -10.13 0.44
CA THR A 96 18.68 -9.38 1.67
C THR A 96 19.01 -7.90 1.54
N ASP A 97 18.93 -7.39 0.30
CA ASP A 97 19.19 -5.99 -0.02
C ASP A 97 18.15 -5.07 0.62
N LEU A 98 16.90 -5.55 0.68
CA LEU A 98 15.80 -4.91 1.37
C LEU A 98 15.74 -5.36 2.83
N ARG A 99 15.79 -4.40 3.76
CA ARG A 99 15.78 -4.62 5.21
C ARG A 99 14.57 -3.96 5.86
N PRO A 100 13.82 -4.67 6.72
CA PRO A 100 12.71 -4.09 7.47
C PRO A 100 13.11 -2.83 8.25
N VAL A 101 12.30 -1.79 8.15
CA VAL A 101 12.39 -0.52 8.90
C VAL A 101 11.24 -0.41 9.90
N ASP A 102 10.04 -0.82 9.48
CA ASP A 102 8.86 -0.94 10.34
C ASP A 102 8.20 -2.29 10.05
N SER A 103 7.87 -3.04 11.10
CA SER A 103 7.19 -4.33 10.97
C SER A 103 5.83 -4.15 10.28
N LEU A 104 5.36 -5.22 9.67
CA LEU A 104 4.04 -5.22 9.07
C LEU A 104 2.99 -5.19 10.18
N ARG A 105 1.99 -4.31 10.04
CA ARG A 105 0.90 -4.18 11.02
C ARG A 105 -0.44 -3.89 10.36
N PRO A 106 -1.56 -4.31 10.97
CA PRO A 106 -2.88 -3.85 10.57
C PRO A 106 -3.04 -2.37 10.89
N VAL A 107 -3.72 -1.67 9.98
CA VAL A 107 -4.21 -0.31 10.20
C VAL A 107 -5.69 -0.40 10.54
N THR A 108 -6.01 -0.06 11.79
CA THR A 108 -7.38 -0.21 12.32
C THR A 108 -7.93 1.16 12.78
N PRO A 109 -9.07 1.61 12.25
CA PRO A 109 -9.80 1.01 11.12
C PRO A 109 -8.99 1.12 9.81
N PRO A 110 -9.25 0.24 8.82
CA PRO A 110 -8.68 0.36 7.48
C PRO A 110 -8.94 1.75 6.89
N VAL A 111 -7.99 2.26 6.10
CA VAL A 111 -8.16 3.55 5.41
C VAL A 111 -9.05 3.37 4.19
N TYR A 112 -8.82 2.28 3.46
CA TYR A 112 -9.60 1.83 2.31
C TYR A 112 -9.79 0.32 2.40
N GLY A 113 -10.87 -0.19 1.79
CA GLY A 113 -11.18 -1.62 1.81
C GLY A 113 -11.54 -2.14 3.20
N ASP A 114 -11.52 -3.46 3.32
CA ASP A 114 -11.88 -4.19 4.53
C ASP A 114 -10.64 -4.63 5.32
N GLU A 115 -9.52 -4.86 4.63
CA GLU A 115 -8.21 -5.10 5.23
C GLU A 115 -7.18 -4.09 4.71
N HIS A 116 -6.35 -3.60 5.63
CA HIS A 116 -5.25 -2.69 5.34
C HIS A 116 -4.04 -3.04 6.19
N PHE A 117 -2.94 -3.45 5.54
CA PHE A 117 -1.65 -3.63 6.21
C PHE A 117 -0.65 -2.58 5.75
N ARG A 118 0.19 -2.13 6.68
CA ARG A 118 1.24 -1.17 6.44
C ARG A 118 2.56 -1.66 7.03
N GLY A 119 3.64 -1.47 6.29
CA GLY A 119 5.01 -1.75 6.73
C GLY A 119 6.01 -0.88 5.97
N SER A 120 7.28 -0.95 6.33
CA SER A 120 8.33 -0.30 5.53
C SER A 120 9.65 -1.03 5.61
N TYR A 121 10.45 -0.88 4.56
CA TYR A 121 11.79 -1.43 4.43
C TYR A 121 12.70 -0.45 3.68
N SER A 122 14.00 -0.69 3.72
CA SER A 122 15.00 0.15 3.06
C SER A 122 16.01 -0.69 2.30
N ASP A 123 16.73 -0.07 1.37
CA ASP A 123 17.83 -0.70 0.63
C ASP A 123 19.14 -0.83 1.44
N ALA A 124 19.09 -0.64 2.76
CA ALA A 124 20.26 -0.64 3.64
C ALA A 124 21.04 -1.97 3.66
N GLY A 125 20.43 -3.06 3.17
CA GLY A 125 21.11 -4.34 3.01
C GLY A 125 21.95 -4.46 1.74
N HIS A 126 21.73 -3.60 0.75
CA HIS A 126 22.47 -3.61 -0.51
C HIS A 126 23.94 -3.21 -0.27
N PRO A 127 24.94 -3.83 -0.95
CA PRO A 127 26.37 -3.51 -0.73
C PRO A 127 26.75 -2.04 -0.96
N THR A 128 26.02 -1.36 -1.85
CA THR A 128 26.15 0.08 -2.12
C THR A 128 24.78 0.76 -2.00
N PRO A 129 24.27 0.98 -0.78
CA PRO A 129 22.93 1.48 -0.58
C PRO A 129 22.84 2.95 -1.03
N LYS A 130 21.69 3.33 -1.56
CA LYS A 130 21.37 4.70 -2.01
C LYS A 130 20.46 5.44 -1.03
N GLY A 131 20.05 4.80 0.08
CA GLY A 131 19.21 5.42 1.10
C GLY A 131 17.75 5.49 0.68
N LEU A 132 17.27 4.47 -0.01
CA LEU A 132 15.87 4.35 -0.40
C LEU A 132 15.06 3.75 0.76
N LYS A 133 13.94 4.38 1.07
CA LYS A 133 12.92 3.83 1.97
C LYS A 133 11.65 3.54 1.18
N ILE A 134 11.17 2.31 1.28
CA ILE A 134 9.93 1.86 0.68
C ILE A 134 8.89 1.77 1.79
N THR A 135 7.83 2.58 1.68
CA THR A 135 6.64 2.42 2.51
C THR A 135 5.60 1.63 1.74
N GLN A 136 5.22 0.46 2.27
CA GLN A 136 4.25 -0.42 1.66
C GLN A 136 2.90 -0.26 2.36
N ASN A 137 1.85 -0.03 1.57
CA ASN A 137 0.47 -0.18 2.02
C ASN A 137 -0.22 -1.21 1.12
N THR A 138 -1.01 -2.10 1.72
CA THR A 138 -1.70 -3.17 0.99
C THR A 138 -3.15 -3.22 1.42
N TYR A 139 -4.05 -3.47 0.47
CA TYR A 139 -5.48 -3.37 0.68
C TYR A 139 -6.21 -4.54 0.03
N MET A 140 -7.26 -5.01 0.70
CA MET A 140 -8.22 -5.96 0.15
C MET A 140 -9.63 -5.51 0.49
N SER A 141 -10.58 -5.73 -0.42
CA SER A 141 -12.00 -5.58 -0.15
C SER A 141 -12.74 -6.90 -0.36
N ALA A 142 -13.81 -7.14 0.42
CA ALA A 142 -14.78 -8.21 0.19
C ALA A 142 -16.06 -7.70 -0.50
N GLN A 143 -16.08 -6.43 -0.93
CA GLN A 143 -17.21 -5.90 -1.68
C GLN A 143 -17.37 -6.67 -3.00
N PRO A 144 -18.58 -7.15 -3.35
CA PRO A 144 -18.82 -7.85 -4.59
C PRO A 144 -18.33 -7.05 -5.81
N GLY A 145 -17.50 -7.70 -6.65
CA GLY A 145 -16.89 -7.09 -7.83
C GLY A 145 -15.52 -6.44 -7.57
N TYR A 146 -15.06 -6.43 -6.31
CA TYR A 146 -13.74 -5.98 -5.88
C TYR A 146 -12.99 -7.00 -5.00
N ASP A 147 -13.50 -8.23 -4.93
CA ASP A 147 -13.04 -9.28 -4.03
C ASP A 147 -12.02 -10.26 -4.65
N ASP A 148 -11.66 -10.03 -5.91
CA ASP A 148 -10.79 -10.90 -6.71
C ASP A 148 -9.32 -10.44 -6.82
N PHE A 149 -8.94 -9.40 -6.06
CA PHE A 149 -7.59 -8.86 -6.11
C PHE A 149 -7.13 -8.28 -4.77
N VAL A 150 -5.80 -8.17 -4.63
CA VAL A 150 -5.13 -7.45 -3.54
C VAL A 150 -4.30 -6.33 -4.15
N VAL A 151 -4.50 -5.10 -3.66
CA VAL A 151 -3.77 -3.91 -4.09
C VAL A 151 -2.54 -3.73 -3.22
N MET A 152 -1.39 -3.47 -3.84
CA MET A 152 -0.13 -3.14 -3.16
C MET A 152 0.41 -1.81 -3.67
N VAL A 153 0.76 -0.92 -2.75
CA VAL A 153 1.30 0.41 -3.04
C VAL A 153 2.68 0.53 -2.39
N PHE A 154 3.67 0.84 -3.21
CA PHE A 154 5.05 1.08 -2.84
C PHE A 154 5.36 2.56 -3.04
N ASP A 155 5.45 3.29 -1.93
CA ASP A 155 5.94 4.66 -1.92
C ASP A 155 7.46 4.63 -1.68
N ILE A 156 8.22 4.82 -2.76
CA ILE A 156 9.69 4.76 -2.80
C ILE A 156 10.23 6.16 -2.56
N GLN A 157 10.77 6.42 -1.38
CA GLN A 157 11.34 7.70 -0.99
C GLN A 157 12.87 7.66 -1.02
N ASN A 158 13.48 8.70 -1.59
CA ASN A 158 14.92 8.92 -1.43
C ASN A 158 15.20 9.66 -0.11
N GLN A 159 15.74 8.96 0.87
CA GLN A 159 16.21 9.51 2.15
C GLN A 159 17.74 9.64 2.21
N GLY A 160 18.43 9.34 1.10
CA GLY A 160 19.87 9.50 0.96
C GLY A 160 20.29 10.96 0.80
N SER A 161 21.59 11.16 0.61
CA SER A 161 22.20 12.49 0.45
C SER A 161 22.32 12.96 -1.01
N ASN A 162 22.06 12.09 -1.98
CA ASN A 162 22.23 12.37 -3.41
C ASN A 162 20.97 11.98 -4.21
N PRO A 163 20.67 12.66 -5.32
CA PRO A 163 19.62 12.22 -6.24
C PRO A 163 19.96 10.84 -6.83
N VAL A 164 18.94 10.03 -7.09
CA VAL A 164 19.08 8.73 -7.75
C VAL A 164 18.32 8.76 -9.06
N ASN A 165 19.06 8.69 -10.17
CA ASN A 165 18.49 8.84 -11.51
C ASN A 165 18.34 7.50 -12.22
N GLY A 166 17.40 7.41 -13.15
CA GLY A 166 17.17 6.25 -14.01
C GLY A 166 16.68 5.00 -13.26
N LEU A 167 15.95 5.15 -12.16
CA LEU A 167 15.39 4.03 -11.41
C LEU A 167 14.25 3.35 -12.15
N TYR A 168 14.17 2.04 -11.97
CA TYR A 168 13.04 1.22 -12.33
C TYR A 168 12.55 0.49 -11.08
N ALA A 169 11.24 0.34 -10.95
CA ALA A 169 10.60 -0.45 -9.91
C ALA A 169 9.75 -1.54 -10.57
N GLY A 170 9.73 -2.74 -10.01
CA GLY A 170 8.98 -3.85 -10.58
C GLY A 170 8.67 -4.97 -9.60
N ILE A 171 7.78 -5.86 -10.03
CA ILE A 171 7.43 -7.09 -9.34
C ILE A 171 7.83 -8.27 -10.22
N PHE A 172 8.60 -9.19 -9.64
CA PHE A 172 8.78 -10.54 -10.15
C PHE A 172 7.85 -11.46 -9.37
N ALA A 173 7.07 -12.32 -10.04
CA ALA A 173 6.09 -13.19 -9.40
C ALA A 173 6.06 -14.56 -10.07
N ASP A 174 6.47 -15.58 -9.32
CA ASP A 174 6.61 -16.95 -9.76
C ASP A 174 5.35 -17.76 -9.47
N PHE A 175 4.50 -17.88 -10.49
CA PHE A 175 3.22 -18.56 -10.33
C PHE A 175 3.35 -20.05 -10.68
N ASP A 176 3.08 -20.91 -9.71
CA ASP A 176 3.02 -22.36 -9.87
C ASP A 176 1.55 -22.80 -9.91
N ILE A 177 0.91 -22.67 -11.08
CA ILE A 177 -0.54 -22.88 -11.18
C ILE A 177 -0.86 -24.38 -11.35
N GLY A 178 -1.47 -24.93 -10.30
CA GLY A 178 -1.95 -26.30 -10.22
C GLY A 178 -0.86 -27.32 -9.95
N SER A 179 -0.94 -28.53 -10.53
CA SER A 179 -0.09 -29.65 -10.10
C SER A 179 1.31 -29.68 -10.72
N SER A 180 1.60 -28.83 -11.71
CA SER A 180 2.91 -28.80 -12.39
C SER A 180 3.17 -27.41 -12.98
N SER A 181 4.23 -26.75 -12.53
CA SER A 181 4.65 -25.44 -13.04
C SER A 181 4.91 -25.48 -14.55
N THR A 182 5.46 -26.59 -15.06
CA THR A 182 5.74 -26.81 -16.49
C THR A 182 4.52 -26.85 -17.41
N SER A 183 3.30 -26.86 -16.86
CA SER A 183 2.04 -26.85 -17.61
C SER A 183 1.45 -25.45 -17.77
N ASN A 184 2.21 -24.41 -17.43
CA ASN A 184 1.71 -23.03 -17.40
C ASN A 184 2.04 -22.27 -18.69
N THR A 185 1.22 -21.26 -18.97
CA THR A 185 1.38 -20.32 -20.09
C THR A 185 1.22 -18.90 -19.59
N LEU A 186 1.86 -17.94 -20.27
CA LEU A 186 1.96 -16.54 -19.86
C LEU A 186 1.56 -15.61 -21.01
N PHE A 187 0.88 -14.52 -20.66
CA PHE A 187 0.42 -13.49 -21.60
C PHE A 187 0.54 -12.09 -20.98
N SER A 188 0.83 -11.09 -21.81
CA SER A 188 0.82 -9.67 -21.42
C SER A 188 -0.23 -8.88 -22.21
N ASP A 189 -1.15 -8.24 -21.50
CA ASP A 189 -2.10 -7.24 -22.00
C ASP A 189 -1.50 -5.84 -21.79
N THR A 190 -1.01 -5.23 -22.87
CA THR A 190 -0.39 -3.90 -22.84
C THR A 190 -1.39 -2.77 -22.66
N VAL A 191 -2.67 -2.99 -22.96
CA VAL A 191 -3.74 -2.00 -22.76
C VAL A 191 -4.05 -1.90 -21.27
N ARG A 192 -4.17 -3.06 -20.59
CA ARG A 192 -4.45 -3.13 -19.16
C ARG A 192 -3.24 -3.00 -18.25
N ARG A 193 -2.02 -3.03 -18.82
CA ARG A 193 -0.75 -3.11 -18.07
C ARG A 193 -0.70 -4.34 -17.17
N PHE A 194 -1.14 -5.47 -17.70
CA PHE A 194 -1.40 -6.70 -16.95
C PHE A 194 -0.66 -7.87 -17.57
N THR A 195 0.21 -8.53 -16.81
CA THR A 195 0.82 -9.80 -17.22
C THR A 195 0.27 -10.90 -16.33
N TYR A 196 -0.17 -11.99 -16.93
CA TYR A 196 -0.85 -13.08 -16.24
C TYR A 196 -0.42 -14.44 -16.76
N MET A 197 -0.61 -15.43 -15.90
CA MET A 197 -0.36 -16.83 -16.14
C MET A 197 -1.63 -17.65 -15.94
N ARG A 198 -1.67 -18.81 -16.58
CA ARG A 198 -2.74 -19.79 -16.45
C ARG A 198 -2.25 -21.20 -16.74
N GLN A 199 -2.97 -22.20 -16.23
CA GLN A 199 -2.82 -23.56 -16.72
C GLN A 199 -3.17 -23.62 -18.21
N SER A 200 -2.34 -24.30 -19.00
CA SER A 200 -2.48 -24.34 -20.46
C SER A 200 -3.76 -25.03 -20.94
N THR A 201 -4.30 -25.97 -20.16
CA THR A 201 -5.44 -26.81 -20.54
C THR A 201 -6.78 -26.27 -20.04
N THR A 202 -6.82 -25.68 -18.85
CA THR A 202 -8.08 -25.28 -18.19
C THR A 202 -8.29 -23.78 -18.14
N ALA A 203 -7.22 -22.98 -18.23
CA ALA A 203 -7.22 -21.55 -17.92
C ALA A 203 -7.71 -21.18 -16.50
N ASN A 204 -7.89 -22.17 -15.62
CA ASN A 204 -8.51 -21.98 -14.31
C ASN A 204 -7.57 -22.44 -13.18
N PRO A 205 -7.09 -21.53 -12.30
CA PRO A 205 -7.32 -20.09 -12.36
C PRO A 205 -6.43 -19.42 -13.42
N THR A 206 -6.82 -18.20 -13.81
CA THR A 206 -5.93 -17.24 -14.47
C THR A 206 -5.56 -16.17 -13.45
N VAL A 207 -4.27 -16.01 -13.17
CA VAL A 207 -3.76 -15.10 -12.13
C VAL A 207 -2.61 -14.25 -12.66
N GLY A 208 -2.43 -13.05 -12.14
CA GLY A 208 -1.36 -12.18 -12.63
C GLY A 208 -1.16 -10.90 -11.83
N VAL A 209 -0.28 -10.05 -12.35
CA VAL A 209 0.07 -8.76 -11.74
C VAL A 209 -0.24 -7.62 -12.71
N LYS A 210 -1.03 -6.65 -12.24
CA LYS A 210 -1.39 -5.43 -12.98
C LYS A 210 -0.66 -4.23 -12.41
N ILE A 211 -0.12 -3.36 -13.26
CA ILE A 211 0.33 -2.01 -12.84
C ILE A 211 -0.88 -1.06 -12.76
N LEU A 212 -1.12 -0.54 -11.57
CA LEU A 212 -2.16 0.45 -11.27
C LEU A 212 -1.64 1.88 -11.36
N ALA A 213 -0.41 2.11 -10.86
CA ALA A 213 0.29 3.39 -10.94
C ALA A 213 1.80 3.19 -11.13
N PRO A 214 2.45 4.00 -11.99
CA PRO A 214 1.85 5.01 -12.86
C PRO A 214 0.97 4.37 -13.96
N GLN A 215 0.24 5.19 -14.72
CA GLN A 215 -0.52 4.71 -15.89
C GLN A 215 0.37 4.40 -17.12
N SER A 216 1.63 4.02 -16.88
CA SER A 216 2.62 3.63 -17.87
C SER A 216 3.38 2.40 -17.35
N PHE A 217 4.19 1.78 -18.21
CA PHE A 217 5.05 0.67 -17.85
C PHE A 217 6.37 0.76 -18.63
N ALA A 218 7.45 0.27 -18.01
CA ALA A 218 8.72 0.02 -18.68
C ALA A 218 8.72 -1.36 -19.35
N ASN A 219 8.26 -2.39 -18.62
CA ASN A 219 8.18 -3.75 -19.15
C ASN A 219 6.96 -4.52 -18.63
N LEU A 220 6.48 -5.42 -19.47
CA LEU A 220 5.50 -6.47 -19.17
C LEU A 220 6.04 -7.72 -19.85
N SER A 221 6.49 -8.70 -19.08
CA SER A 221 7.25 -9.83 -19.60
C SER A 221 7.02 -11.08 -18.78
N GLY A 222 7.21 -12.24 -19.40
CA GLY A 222 7.52 -13.49 -18.72
C GLY A 222 9.01 -13.65 -18.49
N VAL A 223 9.35 -14.38 -17.45
CA VAL A 223 10.69 -14.91 -17.15
C VAL A 223 10.68 -16.39 -17.45
N ASP A 224 11.43 -16.80 -18.47
CA ASP A 224 11.60 -18.21 -18.82
C ASP A 224 12.62 -18.87 -17.86
N HIS A 225 12.16 -19.75 -16.98
CA HIS A 225 13.04 -20.39 -16.00
C HIS A 225 14.14 -21.24 -16.63
N ALA A 226 13.91 -21.84 -17.81
CA ALA A 226 14.94 -22.63 -18.50
C ALA A 226 16.10 -21.76 -19.00
N ILE A 227 15.89 -20.45 -19.13
CA ILE A 227 16.88 -19.52 -19.67
C ILE A 227 17.50 -18.69 -18.55
N TYR A 228 16.70 -18.22 -17.60
CA TYR A 228 17.11 -17.17 -16.66
C TYR A 228 17.20 -17.59 -15.19
N VAL A 229 16.70 -18.79 -14.84
CA VAL A 229 16.67 -19.25 -13.44
C VAL A 229 17.49 -20.52 -13.27
N TYR A 230 17.10 -21.62 -13.92
CA TYR A 230 17.73 -22.92 -13.71
C TYR A 230 19.22 -23.00 -14.13
N PRO A 231 19.67 -22.41 -15.26
CA PRO A 231 21.07 -22.52 -15.67
C PRO A 231 22.07 -21.96 -14.66
N ASP A 232 21.72 -20.84 -14.02
CA ASP A 232 22.56 -20.12 -13.06
C ASP A 232 22.10 -20.33 -11.61
N SER A 233 21.12 -21.22 -11.41
CA SER A 233 20.42 -21.49 -10.17
C SER A 233 19.71 -20.28 -9.52
N ALA A 234 19.73 -19.09 -10.15
CA ALA A 234 18.95 -17.90 -9.79
C ALA A 234 19.16 -16.80 -10.84
N MET A 235 18.28 -15.79 -10.86
CA MET A 235 18.50 -14.60 -11.69
C MET A 235 19.61 -13.72 -11.11
N THR A 236 20.59 -13.34 -11.94
CA THR A 236 21.59 -12.33 -11.57
C THR A 236 20.99 -10.91 -11.55
N ASP A 237 21.60 -9.98 -10.83
CA ASP A 237 21.16 -8.56 -10.83
C ASP A 237 21.20 -7.94 -12.22
N ASN A 238 22.17 -8.30 -13.05
CA ASN A 238 22.22 -7.86 -14.44
C ASN A 238 21.01 -8.36 -15.24
N MET A 239 20.59 -9.62 -15.05
CA MET A 239 19.37 -10.14 -15.67
C MET A 239 18.14 -9.41 -15.15
N LYS A 240 17.99 -9.28 -13.82
CA LYS A 240 16.88 -8.56 -13.18
C LYS A 240 16.78 -7.12 -13.69
N PHE A 241 17.89 -6.38 -13.79
CA PHE A 241 17.91 -5.02 -14.29
C PHE A 241 17.50 -4.93 -15.77
N ARG A 242 17.98 -5.83 -16.62
CA ARG A 242 17.60 -5.88 -18.05
C ARG A 242 16.13 -6.24 -18.25
N PHE A 243 15.57 -7.01 -17.33
CA PHE A 243 14.14 -7.25 -17.25
C PHE A 243 13.39 -5.98 -16.81
N LEU A 244 13.81 -5.33 -15.73
CA LEU A 244 13.20 -4.10 -15.22
C LEU A 244 13.16 -2.98 -16.28
N ASN A 245 14.25 -2.80 -17.04
CA ASN A 245 14.36 -1.73 -18.04
C ASN A 245 13.81 -2.09 -19.43
N GLY A 246 13.33 -3.32 -19.64
CA GLY A 246 12.76 -3.77 -20.92
C GLY A 246 13.77 -4.21 -21.98
N THR A 247 15.06 -4.30 -21.67
CA THR A 247 16.08 -4.87 -22.57
C THR A 247 15.82 -6.36 -22.83
N ILE A 248 15.32 -7.09 -21.83
CA ILE A 248 14.80 -8.45 -21.99
C ILE A 248 13.28 -8.38 -21.92
N VAL A 249 12.61 -8.92 -22.95
CA VAL A 249 11.15 -8.95 -23.01
C VAL A 249 10.67 -10.22 -23.71
N GLN A 250 9.73 -10.89 -23.07
CA GLN A 250 8.96 -12.00 -23.61
C GLN A 250 7.50 -11.85 -23.18
N ARG A 251 6.70 -11.14 -23.98
CA ARG A 251 5.30 -10.81 -23.63
C ARG A 251 4.38 -12.02 -23.54
N ASN A 252 4.70 -13.08 -24.28
CA ASN A 252 3.89 -14.30 -24.31
C ASN A 252 4.81 -15.51 -24.24
N SER A 253 4.38 -16.54 -23.50
CA SER A 253 5.03 -17.84 -23.52
C SER A 253 4.95 -18.44 -24.94
N ASN A 254 6.03 -19.05 -25.40
CA ASN A 254 6.09 -19.77 -26.69
C ASN A 254 5.87 -21.28 -26.55
N ARG A 255 5.74 -21.77 -25.30
CA ARG A 255 5.50 -23.17 -24.94
C ARG A 255 4.90 -23.22 -23.54
N THR A 256 4.30 -24.36 -23.20
CA THR A 256 4.00 -24.67 -21.80
C THR A 256 5.30 -24.89 -21.05
N TYR A 257 5.53 -24.14 -19.99
CA TYR A 257 6.72 -24.30 -19.16
C TYR A 257 6.53 -23.63 -17.81
N ASP A 258 7.58 -23.67 -17.00
CA ASP A 258 7.69 -22.88 -15.78
C ASP A 258 8.05 -21.43 -16.16
N TRP A 259 7.21 -20.49 -15.73
CA TRP A 259 7.31 -19.08 -16.07
C TRP A 259 7.12 -18.26 -14.80
N SER A 260 7.80 -17.12 -14.70
CA SER A 260 7.38 -16.06 -13.78
C SER A 260 6.84 -14.86 -14.56
N VAL A 261 6.04 -14.04 -13.89
CA VAL A 261 5.59 -12.74 -14.38
C VAL A 261 6.55 -11.65 -13.94
N LEU A 262 6.82 -10.70 -14.83
CA LEU A 262 7.40 -9.40 -14.53
C LEU A 262 6.48 -8.27 -15.01
N VAL A 263 6.29 -7.30 -14.11
CA VAL A 263 5.81 -5.97 -14.47
C VAL A 263 6.74 -4.91 -13.88
N SER A 264 7.07 -3.87 -14.65
CA SER A 264 7.93 -2.79 -14.19
C SER A 264 7.52 -1.42 -14.70
N SER A 265 7.93 -0.39 -13.98
CA SER A 265 7.80 1.02 -14.33
C SER A 265 9.14 1.74 -14.22
N GLY A 266 9.35 2.76 -15.05
CA GLY A 266 10.56 3.57 -15.14
C GLY A 266 10.91 3.92 -16.59
N PRO A 267 12.08 4.53 -16.83
CA PRO A 267 12.96 5.09 -15.80
C PRO A 267 12.29 6.27 -15.09
N PHE A 268 12.64 6.51 -13.84
CA PHE A 268 12.30 7.73 -13.12
C PHE A 268 13.52 8.26 -12.35
N ASP A 269 13.60 9.58 -12.23
CA ASP A 269 14.60 10.24 -11.40
C ASP A 269 13.99 10.58 -10.05
N LEU A 270 14.75 10.35 -8.98
CA LEU A 270 14.29 10.52 -7.61
C LEU A 270 15.22 11.46 -6.84
N PRO A 271 14.92 12.77 -6.83
CA PRO A 271 15.64 13.75 -6.01
C PRO A 271 15.54 13.44 -4.52
N VAL A 272 16.48 13.96 -3.73
CA VAL A 272 16.48 13.81 -2.26
C VAL A 272 15.16 14.31 -1.66
N GLY A 273 14.58 13.52 -0.77
CA GLY A 273 13.31 13.80 -0.08
C GLY A 273 12.06 13.52 -0.90
N GLN A 274 12.17 13.31 -2.21
CA GLN A 274 11.04 13.02 -3.08
C GLN A 274 10.62 11.55 -2.98
N THR A 275 9.35 11.32 -3.33
CA THR A 275 8.72 10.00 -3.33
C THR A 275 8.18 9.68 -4.73
N TYR A 276 8.48 8.49 -5.21
CA TYR A 276 7.86 7.90 -6.38
C TYR A 276 6.89 6.79 -5.97
N ARG A 277 5.69 6.79 -6.52
CA ARG A 277 4.68 5.78 -6.26
C ARG A 277 4.66 4.73 -7.36
N PHE A 278 4.85 3.48 -6.97
CA PHE A 278 4.58 2.31 -7.79
C PHE A 278 3.47 1.49 -7.14
N ALA A 279 2.38 1.23 -7.85
CA ALA A 279 1.25 0.46 -7.33
C ALA A 279 0.85 -0.65 -8.29
N VAL A 280 0.54 -1.82 -7.73
CA VAL A 280 0.14 -3.01 -8.48
C VAL A 280 -1.08 -3.68 -7.83
N ALA A 281 -1.75 -4.54 -8.59
CA ALA A 281 -2.70 -5.50 -8.05
C ALA A 281 -2.28 -6.93 -8.41
N PHE A 282 -2.35 -7.84 -7.45
CA PHE A 282 -2.40 -9.28 -7.70
C PHE A 282 -3.85 -9.64 -7.95
N VAL A 283 -4.14 -10.15 -9.16
CA VAL A 283 -5.49 -10.35 -9.67
C VAL A 283 -5.71 -11.81 -10.00
N GLY A 284 -6.86 -12.36 -9.64
CA GLY A 284 -7.29 -13.68 -10.11
C GLY A 284 -8.61 -13.64 -10.87
N GLY A 285 -8.86 -14.69 -11.63
CA GLY A 285 -10.09 -14.97 -12.34
C GLY A 285 -10.24 -16.47 -12.60
N ALA A 286 -11.46 -16.95 -12.75
CA ALA A 286 -11.74 -18.34 -13.11
C ALA A 286 -11.23 -18.69 -14.53
N ASP A 287 -11.05 -17.67 -15.37
CA ASP A 287 -10.53 -17.75 -16.72
C ASP A 287 -9.91 -16.41 -17.15
N GLU A 288 -9.43 -16.34 -18.40
CA GLU A 288 -8.80 -15.15 -18.96
C GLU A 288 -9.76 -13.95 -19.09
N THR A 289 -11.05 -14.22 -19.30
CA THR A 289 -12.07 -13.18 -19.45
C THR A 289 -12.36 -12.51 -18.12
N SER A 290 -12.62 -13.31 -17.08
CA SER A 290 -12.83 -12.87 -15.71
C SER A 290 -11.58 -12.21 -15.14
N ALA A 291 -10.38 -12.75 -15.35
CA ALA A 291 -9.14 -12.12 -14.89
C ALA A 291 -8.94 -10.72 -15.49
N ARG A 292 -9.24 -10.52 -16.77
CA ARG A 292 -9.20 -9.19 -17.41
C ARG A 292 -10.25 -8.23 -16.86
N ALA A 293 -11.47 -8.71 -16.62
CA ALA A 293 -12.52 -7.91 -16.00
C ALA A 293 -12.13 -7.50 -14.57
N ASN A 294 -11.58 -8.42 -13.79
CA ASN A 294 -11.11 -8.18 -12.42
C ASN A 294 -9.90 -7.24 -12.40
N ALA A 295 -9.04 -7.30 -13.41
CA ALA A 295 -7.96 -6.33 -13.60
C ALA A 295 -8.50 -4.91 -13.87
N ASP A 296 -9.61 -4.78 -14.60
CA ASP A 296 -10.29 -3.49 -14.80
C ASP A 296 -10.99 -3.01 -13.51
N SER A 297 -11.61 -3.92 -12.76
CA SER A 297 -12.17 -3.63 -11.43
C SER A 297 -11.08 -3.16 -10.45
N ALA A 298 -9.89 -3.77 -10.46
CA ALA A 298 -8.76 -3.36 -9.63
C ALA A 298 -8.32 -1.92 -9.91
N GLN A 299 -8.25 -1.53 -11.20
CA GLN A 299 -7.96 -0.15 -11.58
C GLN A 299 -9.05 0.80 -11.08
N SER A 300 -10.31 0.46 -11.32
CA SER A 300 -11.47 1.26 -10.89
C SER A 300 -11.51 1.46 -9.38
N TRP A 301 -11.22 0.41 -8.60
CA TRP A 301 -11.14 0.50 -7.15
C TRP A 301 -9.96 1.37 -6.70
N PHE A 302 -8.77 1.18 -7.29
CA PHE A 302 -7.59 1.97 -6.97
C PHE A 302 -7.81 3.46 -7.26
N ASP A 303 -8.39 3.79 -8.43
CA ASP A 303 -8.63 5.17 -8.86
C ASP A 303 -9.60 5.91 -7.92
N ARG A 304 -10.62 5.21 -7.40
CA ARG A 304 -11.63 5.79 -6.50
C ARG A 304 -11.16 5.96 -5.06
N ASN A 305 -10.25 5.09 -4.61
CA ASN A 305 -9.86 5.00 -3.21
C ASN A 305 -8.46 5.56 -2.95
N VAL A 306 -7.47 5.17 -3.75
CA VAL A 306 -6.05 5.34 -3.41
C VAL A 306 -5.32 6.35 -4.32
N ALA A 307 -5.70 6.43 -5.59
CA ALA A 307 -5.02 7.28 -6.57
C ALA A 307 -5.19 8.79 -6.30
N ILE A 308 -6.27 9.16 -5.59
CA ILE A 308 -6.46 10.52 -5.10
C ILE A 308 -5.47 10.71 -3.96
N SER A 309 -4.33 11.34 -4.25
CA SER A 309 -3.52 11.91 -3.20
C SER A 309 -4.42 12.90 -2.47
N GLU A 310 -4.85 12.58 -1.25
CA GLU A 310 -5.10 13.67 -0.32
C GLU A 310 -3.79 14.49 -0.35
N PRO A 311 -3.84 15.81 -0.64
CA PRO A 311 -2.65 16.63 -0.49
C PRO A 311 -2.13 16.32 0.90
N ALA A 312 -0.86 15.88 0.98
CA ALA A 312 -0.23 15.53 2.25
C ALA A 312 -0.71 16.54 3.25
N SER A 313 -1.57 16.11 4.18
CA SER A 313 -2.13 17.03 5.16
C SER A 313 -0.88 17.53 5.85
N ALA A 314 -0.50 18.78 5.54
CA ALA A 314 0.62 19.43 6.17
C ALA A 314 0.43 19.14 7.65
N PRO A 315 1.47 18.63 8.36
CA PRO A 315 1.32 18.21 9.74
C PRO A 315 0.49 19.28 10.43
N ALA A 316 -0.73 18.92 10.85
CA ALA A 316 -1.68 19.89 11.37
C ALA A 316 -0.87 20.75 12.35
N PRO A 317 -0.81 22.09 12.15
CA PRO A 317 0.10 22.92 12.92
C PRO A 317 -0.06 22.53 14.39
N LEU A 318 1.06 22.37 15.10
CA LEU A 318 1.09 21.86 16.48
C LEU A 318 0.15 22.59 17.45
N ASN A 319 -0.44 23.71 17.00
CA ASN A 319 -1.51 24.46 17.63
C ASN A 319 -2.72 24.55 16.69
N SER A 320 -3.46 23.45 16.51
CA SER A 320 -4.81 23.57 15.95
C SER A 320 -5.60 24.53 16.83
N PRO A 321 -6.07 25.68 16.32
CA PRO A 321 -6.82 26.63 17.13
C PRO A 321 -8.15 26.02 17.60
N LEU A 322 -8.62 24.94 16.96
CA LEU A 322 -9.86 24.26 17.29
C LEU A 322 -9.58 22.85 17.83
N THR A 323 -10.07 22.54 19.03
CA THR A 323 -10.04 21.18 19.59
C THR A 323 -11.42 20.77 20.08
N ILE A 324 -11.74 19.49 19.97
CA ILE A 324 -13.04 18.92 20.37
C ILE A 324 -12.80 17.79 21.37
N THR A 325 -13.44 17.89 22.53
CA THR A 325 -13.31 16.89 23.60
C THR A 325 -14.63 16.68 24.36
N PRO A 326 -15.05 15.43 24.61
CA PRO A 326 -14.43 14.18 24.12
C PRO A 326 -14.72 13.96 22.63
N ASN A 327 -13.93 13.10 21.98
CA ASN A 327 -14.18 12.61 20.62
C ASN A 327 -13.56 11.20 20.49
N PRO A 328 -14.35 10.12 20.40
CA PRO A 328 -15.82 10.08 20.31
C PRO A 328 -16.57 10.65 21.53
N PHE A 329 -17.82 11.06 21.35
CA PHE A 329 -18.69 11.60 22.40
C PHE A 329 -20.08 10.94 22.37
N THR A 330 -20.77 10.88 23.52
CA THR A 330 -22.10 10.23 23.63
C THR A 330 -23.27 11.20 23.50
N ARG A 331 -23.16 12.37 24.12
CA ARG A 331 -24.22 13.39 24.11
C ARG A 331 -23.70 14.80 23.97
N ASN A 332 -22.66 15.12 24.75
CA ASN A 332 -22.12 16.46 24.81
C ASN A 332 -20.63 16.44 24.42
N LEU A 333 -20.21 17.49 23.75
CA LEU A 333 -18.80 17.79 23.50
C LEU A 333 -18.50 19.24 23.86
N THR A 334 -17.22 19.50 24.10
CA THR A 334 -16.67 20.83 24.32
C THR A 334 -15.72 21.14 23.17
N ILE A 335 -15.91 22.30 22.57
CA ILE A 335 -15.04 22.86 21.55
C ILE A 335 -14.22 23.96 22.20
N ARG A 336 -12.89 23.85 22.13
CA ARG A 336 -11.99 24.94 22.53
C ARG A 336 -11.45 25.60 21.28
N LEU A 337 -11.61 26.91 21.21
CA LEU A 337 -11.16 27.77 20.11
C LEU A 337 -10.15 28.79 20.64
N ASN A 338 -8.90 28.74 20.19
CA ASN A 338 -7.89 29.75 20.46
C ASN A 338 -7.88 30.80 19.34
N LEU A 339 -8.24 32.05 19.66
CA LEU A 339 -8.28 33.16 18.71
C LEU A 339 -7.13 34.14 18.94
N PRO A 340 -6.35 34.50 17.92
CA PRO A 340 -5.30 35.50 18.08
C PRO A 340 -5.83 36.93 18.25
N VAL A 341 -7.01 37.24 17.69
CA VAL A 341 -7.63 38.56 17.70
C VAL A 341 -9.15 38.41 17.84
N ALA A 342 -9.81 39.40 18.46
CA ALA A 342 -11.26 39.44 18.56
C ALA A 342 -11.90 39.48 17.17
N GLY A 343 -12.99 38.75 16.96
CA GLY A 343 -13.66 38.77 15.66
C GLY A 343 -14.88 37.87 15.54
N PRO A 344 -15.60 37.96 14.42
CA PRO A 344 -16.76 37.13 14.17
C PRO A 344 -16.35 35.66 13.97
N VAL A 345 -17.07 34.77 14.64
CA VAL A 345 -16.90 33.33 14.65
C VAL A 345 -18.24 32.68 14.35
N ARG A 346 -18.23 31.74 13.42
CA ARG A 346 -19.36 30.83 13.17
C ARG A 346 -18.89 29.39 13.31
N LEU A 347 -19.50 28.65 14.23
CA LEU A 347 -19.31 27.22 14.47
C LEU A 347 -20.59 26.48 14.11
N THR A 348 -20.52 25.63 13.09
CA THR A 348 -21.67 24.86 12.57
C THR A 348 -21.37 23.37 12.55
N VAL A 349 -22.40 22.54 12.65
CA VAL A 349 -22.30 21.08 12.61
C VAL A 349 -22.95 20.57 11.34
N HIS A 350 -22.27 19.70 10.62
CA HIS A 350 -22.72 19.10 9.38
C HIS A 350 -22.72 17.57 9.48
N ASP A 351 -23.68 16.91 8.84
CA ASP A 351 -23.65 15.45 8.64
C ASP A 351 -22.76 15.06 7.44
N ILE A 352 -22.61 13.75 7.18
CA ILE A 352 -21.77 13.22 6.10
C ILE A 352 -22.21 13.67 4.69
N SER A 353 -23.47 14.10 4.52
CA SER A 353 -23.98 14.63 3.25
C SER A 353 -23.68 16.13 3.07
N GLY A 354 -23.03 16.76 4.06
CA GLY A 354 -22.76 18.19 4.08
C GLY A 354 -23.95 19.05 4.53
N ARG A 355 -25.04 18.43 4.97
CA ARG A 355 -26.21 19.16 5.48
C ARG A 355 -25.92 19.69 6.88
N THR A 356 -26.23 20.96 7.13
CA THR A 356 -26.12 21.56 8.46
C THR A 356 -27.18 21.00 9.39
N VAL A 357 -26.74 20.33 10.45
CA VAL A 357 -27.59 19.69 11.47
C VAL A 357 -27.53 20.39 12.82
N GLY A 358 -26.70 21.42 12.96
CA GLY A 358 -26.64 22.24 14.17
C GLY A 358 -25.81 23.51 13.99
N SER A 359 -26.07 24.49 14.86
CA SER A 359 -25.23 25.67 15.03
C SER A 359 -24.79 25.72 16.49
N ILE A 360 -23.48 25.82 16.73
CA ILE A 360 -22.89 25.83 18.06
C ILE A 360 -22.74 27.26 18.56
N TYR A 361 -22.25 28.14 17.70
CA TYR A 361 -22.00 29.54 18.04
C TYR A 361 -21.99 30.39 16.77
N GLU A 362 -22.56 31.59 16.86
CA GLU A 362 -22.47 32.61 15.82
C GLU A 362 -22.46 33.99 16.48
N GLY A 363 -21.32 34.67 16.42
CA GLY A 363 -21.13 35.95 17.10
C GLY A 363 -19.67 36.38 17.17
N THR A 364 -19.37 37.41 17.96
CA THR A 364 -18.00 37.91 18.15
C THR A 364 -17.37 37.26 19.38
N ALA A 365 -16.22 36.59 19.19
CA ALA A 365 -15.44 35.98 20.27
C ALA A 365 -14.19 36.81 20.59
N GLN A 366 -13.71 36.71 21.84
CA GLN A 366 -12.56 37.48 22.33
C GLN A 366 -11.23 36.79 21.99
N PRO A 367 -10.10 37.52 22.00
CA PRO A 367 -8.78 36.91 21.87
C PRO A 367 -8.53 35.91 23.02
N GLY A 368 -7.78 34.83 22.74
CA GLY A 368 -7.47 33.75 23.67
C GLY A 368 -8.37 32.53 23.52
N THR A 369 -8.34 31.66 24.54
CA THR A 369 -9.08 30.39 24.56
C THR A 369 -10.55 30.61 24.92
N ASN A 370 -11.43 30.34 23.95
CA ASN A 370 -12.89 30.35 24.11
C ASN A 370 -13.39 28.91 24.18
N GLU A 371 -14.34 28.62 25.07
CA GLU A 371 -14.97 27.30 25.18
C GLU A 371 -16.44 27.35 24.79
N PHE A 372 -16.86 26.44 23.92
CA PHE A 372 -18.26 26.26 23.50
C PHE A 372 -18.70 24.84 23.80
N ARG A 373 -19.89 24.67 24.36
CA ARG A 373 -20.47 23.36 24.63
C ARG A 373 -21.58 23.08 23.63
N TRP A 374 -21.62 21.86 23.13
CA TRP A 374 -22.65 21.43 22.20
C TRP A 374 -23.24 20.09 22.60
N SER A 375 -24.54 19.94 22.39
CA SER A 375 -25.30 18.72 22.69
C SER A 375 -25.90 18.18 21.40
N ALA A 376 -25.59 16.95 21.04
CA ALA A 376 -26.12 16.27 19.86
C ALA A 376 -27.51 15.67 20.09
N LYS A 377 -28.37 16.35 20.85
CA LYS A 377 -29.68 15.82 21.24
C LYS A 377 -30.55 15.60 19.99
N GLY A 378 -31.00 14.36 19.79
CA GLY A 378 -31.85 13.97 18.66
C GLY A 378 -31.09 13.62 17.37
N LEU A 379 -29.76 13.62 17.40
CA LEU A 379 -28.93 13.15 16.29
C LEU A 379 -28.64 11.65 16.44
N THR A 380 -28.53 10.95 15.31
CA THR A 380 -28.21 9.52 15.26
C THR A 380 -26.71 9.29 15.45
N PRO A 381 -26.27 8.21 16.11
CA PRO A 381 -24.86 7.83 16.14
C PRO A 381 -24.26 7.81 14.72
N GLY A 382 -23.07 8.38 14.56
CA GLY A 382 -22.47 8.59 13.24
C GLY A 382 -21.36 9.64 13.23
N VAL A 383 -20.86 9.93 12.04
CA VAL A 383 -19.80 10.92 11.82
C VAL A 383 -20.43 12.28 11.51
N TYR A 384 -19.92 13.31 12.20
CA TYR A 384 -20.29 14.70 12.03
C TYR A 384 -19.05 15.56 11.81
N PHE A 385 -19.24 16.75 11.24
CA PHE A 385 -18.17 17.71 10.99
C PHE A 385 -18.49 19.04 11.63
N ILE A 386 -17.62 19.50 12.54
CA ILE A 386 -17.71 20.83 13.14
C ILE A 386 -16.86 21.78 12.31
N ARG A 387 -17.51 22.77 11.70
CA ARG A 387 -16.87 23.77 10.84
C ARG A 387 -16.79 25.11 11.54
N LEU A 388 -15.57 25.61 11.70
CA LEU A 388 -15.22 26.95 12.10
C LEU A 388 -15.07 27.86 10.87
N LYS A 389 -15.72 29.02 10.92
CA LYS A 389 -15.52 30.10 9.96
C LYS A 389 -15.28 31.41 10.71
N THR A 390 -14.16 32.05 10.42
CA THR A 390 -13.81 33.42 10.82
C THR A 390 -13.33 34.18 9.56
N PRO A 391 -13.09 35.50 9.62
CA PRO A 391 -12.51 36.23 8.49
C PRO A 391 -11.12 35.72 8.09
N ALA A 392 -10.35 35.18 9.04
CA ALA A 392 -8.97 34.74 8.83
C ALA A 392 -8.81 33.21 8.70
N MET A 393 -9.80 32.42 9.13
CA MET A 393 -9.69 30.96 9.23
C MET A 393 -10.96 30.23 8.80
N ASN A 394 -10.79 29.12 8.10
CA ASN A 394 -11.85 28.15 7.80
C ASN A 394 -11.30 26.76 8.12
N GLN A 395 -11.81 26.13 9.16
CA GLN A 395 -11.30 24.85 9.66
C GLN A 395 -12.45 23.89 9.93
N THR A 396 -12.22 22.61 9.67
CA THR A 396 -13.21 21.56 9.91
C THR A 396 -12.58 20.47 10.76
N GLU A 397 -13.29 20.05 11.81
CA GLU A 397 -12.88 18.97 12.69
C GLU A 397 -13.95 17.87 12.70
N ARG A 398 -13.50 16.61 12.63
CA ARG A 398 -14.39 15.44 12.64
C ARG A 398 -14.83 15.11 14.06
N ALA A 399 -16.12 14.91 14.28
CA ALA A 399 -16.71 14.49 15.56
C ALA A 399 -17.47 13.16 15.39
N ILE A 400 -17.23 12.20 16.29
CA ILE A 400 -17.85 10.87 16.25
C ILE A 400 -18.86 10.75 17.38
N LEU A 401 -20.15 10.70 17.05
CA LEU A 401 -21.24 10.48 18.00
C LEU A 401 -21.48 8.98 18.17
N VAL A 402 -21.38 8.51 19.41
CA VAL A 402 -21.68 7.12 19.81
C VAL A 402 -22.91 7.09 20.74
N ARG A 403 -23.50 5.91 20.96
CA ARG A 403 -24.66 5.75 21.84
C ARG A 403 -24.34 6.05 23.30
#